data_AF-A0A4Q3FMB1-F1
#
_entry.id   AF-A0A4Q3FMB1-F1
#
_cell.length_a   1.000
_cell.length_b   1.000
_cell.length_c   1.000
_cell.angle_alpha   90.00
_cell.angle_beta   90.00
_cell.angle_gamma   90.00
#
_symmetry.space_group_name_H-M   'P 1'
#
loop_
_entity.id
_entity.type
_entity.pdbx_description
1 polymer ?
#
loop_
_entity_poly.entity_id
_entity_poly.type
_entity_poly.pdbx_seq_one_letter_code
_entity_poly.pdbx_strand_id
1 'polypeptide(L)' 'MKTVLERAFELARTGRFPKIRELRRRLQEEGYNAGQIEGPALMQQLREMSKAARTTQDVSTLEHSEQR' A
#
# COMPACT_ATOMS: atom_id res chain seq x y z
N MET A 1 10.03 15.98 5.92
CA MET A 1 9.03 15.35 6.80
C MET A 1 7.92 14.82 5.91
N LYS A 2 7.72 13.51 5.85
CA LYS A 2 6.61 12.92 5.05
C LYS A 2 5.35 12.93 5.91
N THR A 3 4.21 13.23 5.29
CA THR A 3 2.91 13.12 5.97
C THR A 3 2.50 11.65 6.11
N VAL A 4 1.62 11.37 7.07
CA VAL A 4 1.01 10.04 7.24
C VAL A 4 0.34 9.58 5.95
N LEU A 5 -0.28 10.52 5.23
CA LEU A 5 -1.00 10.26 3.99
C LEU A 5 -0.05 9.80 2.88
N GLU A 6 1.03 10.55 2.63
CA GLU A 6 2.05 10.17 1.66
C GLU A 6 2.62 8.79 1.97
N ARG A 7 2.91 8.52 3.26
CA ARG A 7 3.44 7.22 3.65
C ARG A 7 2.43 6.09 3.45
N ALA A 8 1.14 6.34 3.71
CA ALA A 8 0.08 5.37 3.46
C ALA A 8 0.02 4.99 1.98
N PHE A 9 0.11 5.97 1.08
CA PHE A 9 0.14 5.72 -0.36
C PHE A 9 1.41 4.97 -0.80
N GLU A 10 2.58 5.27 -0.23
CA GLU A 10 3.81 4.49 -0.49
C GLU A 10 3.62 3.02 -0.11
N LEU A 11 3.09 2.75 1.09
CA LEU A 11 2.82 1.39 1.55
C LEU A 11 1.81 0.67 0.65
N ALA A 12 0.75 1.38 0.21
CA ALA A 12 -0.24 0.81 -0.70
C ALA A 12 0.38 0.42 -2.06
N ARG A 13 1.24 1.26 -2.64
CA ARG A 13 1.94 0.96 -3.91
C ARG A 13 2.84 -0.26 -3.85
N THR A 14 3.29 -0.68 -2.67
CA THR A 14 4.06 -1.93 -2.56
C THR A 14 3.21 -3.19 -2.81
N GLY A 15 1.88 -3.06 -2.75
CA GLY A 15 0.95 -4.19 -2.84
C GLY A 15 1.01 -5.16 -1.66
N ARG A 16 1.89 -4.94 -0.66
CA ARG A 16 2.14 -5.88 0.45
C ARG A 16 1.00 -5.94 1.47
N PHE A 17 0.19 -4.88 1.58
CA PHE A 17 -0.85 -4.75 2.61
C PHE A 17 -2.25 -4.82 1.99
N PRO A 18 -2.88 -6.01 1.92
CA PRO A 18 -4.20 -6.18 1.32
C PRO A 18 -5.33 -5.62 2.20
N LYS A 19 -5.09 -5.52 3.51
CA LYS A 19 -6.04 -4.94 4.47
C LYS A 19 -5.51 -3.63 5.03
N ILE A 20 -6.39 -2.63 5.10
CA ILE A 20 -6.05 -1.32 5.67
C ILE A 20 -5.60 -1.42 7.14
N ARG A 21 -6.09 -2.41 7.90
CA ARG A 21 -5.63 -2.64 9.28
C ARG A 21 -4.13 -2.94 9.35
N GLU A 22 -3.60 -3.72 8.41
CA GLU A 22 -2.17 -4.06 8.35
C GLU A 22 -1.35 -2.82 7.96
N LEU A 23 -1.85 -2.04 7.01
CA LEU A 23 -1.24 -0.77 6.61
C LEU A 23 -1.19 0.23 7.78
N ARG A 24 -2.29 0.39 8.52
CA ARG A 24 -2.34 1.25 9.73
C ARG A 24 -1.39 0.76 10.81
N ARG A 25 -1.27 -0.56 11.00
CA ARG A 25 -0.30 -1.12 11.95
C ARG A 25 1.13 -0.77 11.54
N ARG A 26 1.47 -0.93 10.25
CA ARG A 26 2.80 -0.59 9.74
C ARG A 26 3.14 0.89 9.92
N LEU A 27 2.17 1.78 9.68
CA LEU A 27 2.33 3.22 9.93
C LEU A 27 2.62 3.51 11.41
N GLN A 28 1.92 2.86 12.34
CA GLN A 28 2.17 3.01 13.78
C GLN A 28 3.57 2.49 14.17
N GLU A 29 4.00 1.35 13.62
CA GLU A 29 5.35 0.81 13.83
C GLU A 29 6.46 1.75 13.30
N GLU A 30 6.15 2.59 12.32
CA GLU A 30 7.05 3.64 11.80
C GLU A 30 6.95 4.98 12.55
N GLY A 31 6.11 5.07 13.59
CA GLY A 31 5.91 6.28 14.39
C GLY A 31 4.91 7.28 13.81
N TYR A 32 4.14 6.91 12.78
CA TYR A 32 3.09 7.75 12.23
C TYR A 32 1.77 7.60 12.99
N ASN A 33 1.07 8.72 13.20
CA ASN A 33 -0.27 8.71 13.75
C ASN A 33 -1.28 8.23 12.69
N ALA A 34 -1.53 6.93 12.64
CA ALA A 34 -2.51 6.32 11.75
C ALA A 34 -3.98 6.73 12.03
N GLY A 35 -4.23 7.55 13.06
CA GLY A 35 -5.51 8.23 13.29
C GLY A 35 -5.83 9.30 12.25
N GLN A 36 -4.85 9.76 11.46
CA GLN A 36 -5.12 10.68 10.34
C GLN A 36 -5.64 9.97 9.07
N ILE A 37 -5.57 8.63 9.03
CA ILE A 37 -6.13 7.82 7.94
C ILE A 37 -7.55 7.44 8.33
N GLU A 38 -8.46 8.41 8.17
CA GLU A 38 -9.88 8.30 8.49
C GLU A 38 -10.73 8.58 7.24
N GLY A 39 -11.94 8.04 7.24
CA GLY A 39 -12.89 8.19 6.15
C GLY A 39 -12.95 6.96 5.22
N PRO A 40 -14.17 6.50 4.88
CA PRO A 40 -14.35 5.30 4.05
C PRO A 40 -13.77 5.45 2.65
N ALA A 41 -13.80 6.66 2.07
CA ALA A 41 -13.27 6.93 0.74
C ALA A 41 -11.74 6.75 0.69
N LEU A 42 -10.99 7.34 1.62
CA LEU A 42 -9.54 7.21 1.69
C LEU A 42 -9.11 5.75 1.91
N MET A 43 -9.81 5.05 2.81
CA MET A 43 -9.56 3.62 3.06
C MET A 43 -9.83 2.77 1.82
N GLN A 44 -10.86 3.10 1.03
CA GLN A 44 -11.18 2.42 -0.21
C GLN A 44 -10.09 2.65 -1.26
N GLN A 45 -9.65 3.90 -1.45
CA GLN A 45 -8.57 4.24 -2.39
C GLN A 45 -7.26 3.50 -2.07
N LEU A 46 -6.83 3.50 -0.80
CA LEU A 46 -5.63 2.78 -0.37
C LEU A 46 -5.76 1.27 -0.61
N ARG A 47 -6.95 0.70 -0.40
CA ARG A 47 -7.21 -0.73 -0.59
C ARG A 47 -7.16 -1.12 -2.06
N GLU A 48 -7.80 -0.31 -2.91
CA GLU A 48 -7.80 -0.52 -4.35
C GLU A 48 -6.40 -0.38 -4.92
N MET A 49 -5.63 0.61 -4.47
CA MET A 49 -4.24 0.78 -4.85
C MET A 49 -3.36 -0.41 -4.42
N SER A 50 -3.49 -0.88 -3.18
CA SER A 50 -2.81 -2.10 -2.72
C SER A 50 -3.17 -3.34 -3.56
N LYS A 51 -4.44 -3.47 -3.94
CA LYS A 51 -4.91 -4.59 -4.76
C LYS A 51 -4.32 -4.51 -6.17
N ALA A 52 -4.40 -3.34 -6.80
CA ALA A 52 -3.85 -3.10 -8.13
C ALA A 52 -2.34 -3.33 -8.16
N ALA A 53 -1.61 -2.81 -7.18
CA ALA A 53 -0.16 -3.01 -7.07
C ALA A 53 0.20 -4.49 -6.93
N ARG A 54 -0.55 -5.27 -6.17
CA ARG A 54 -0.35 -6.73 -6.06
C ARG A 54 -0.52 -7.41 -7.42
N THR A 55 -1.58 -7.07 -8.15
CA THR A 55 -1.82 -7.62 -9.50
C THR A 55 -0.71 -7.22 -10.47
N THR A 56 -0.22 -5.98 -10.43
CA THR A 56 0.87 -5.52 -11.29
C THR A 56 2.20 -6.23 -10.97
N GLN A 57 2.53 -6.43 -9.69
CA GLN A 57 3.78 -7.09 -9.29
C GLN A 57 3.81 -8.59 -9.65
N ASP A 58 2.65 -9.25 -9.65
CA ASP A 58 2.50 -10.63 -10.09
C ASP A 58 2.83 -10.78 -11.58
N VAL A 59 2.33 -9.86 -12.41
CA VAL A 59 2.57 -9.86 -13.86
C VAL A 59 4.01 -9.47 -14.22
N SER A 60 4.62 -8.52 -13.51
CA SER A 60 6.03 -8.13 -13.75
C SER A 60 7.06 -9.21 -13.35
N THR A 61 6.68 -10.18 -12.52
CA THR A 61 7.57 -11.30 -12.15
C THR A 61 7.65 -12.37 -13.26
N LEU A 62 6.65 -12.40 -14.16
CA LEU A 62 6.58 -13.38 -15.25
C LEU A 62 7.31 -12.92 -16.53
N GLU A 63 7.55 -11.62 -16.71
CA GLU A 63 8.16 -11.04 -17.92
C GLU A 63 9.70 -10.97 -17.91
N HIS A 64 10.36 -11.40 -16.82
CA HIS A 64 11.84 -11.40 -16.75
C HIS A 64 12.49 -12.74 -17.11
N SER A 65 11.71 -13.76 -17.50
CA SER A 65 12.21 -15.12 -17.74
C SER A 65 12.36 -15.52 -19.22
N GLU A 66 12.03 -14.66 -20.19
CA GLU A 66 12.11 -15.00 -21.63
C GLU A 66 13.20 -14.23 -22.39
N GLN A 67 14.38 -14.03 -21.78
CA GLN A 67 15.58 -13.60 -22.51
C GLN A 67 16.81 -14.41 -22.07
N ARG A 68 16.87 -15.70 -22.44
CA ARG A 68 18.13 -16.43 -22.67
C ARG A 68 17.94 -17.57 -23.65
#